data_AF-A0A959H5Y2-F1
#
_entry.id   AF-A0A959H5Y2-F1
#
_cell.length_a   1.000
_cell.length_b   1.000
_cell.length_c   1.000
_cell.angle_alpha   90.00
_cell.angle_beta   90.00
_cell.angle_gamma   90.00
#
_symmetry.space_group_name_H-M   'P 1'
#
loop_
_entity.id
_entity.type
_entity.pdbx_description
1 polymer ?
#
loop_
_entity_poly.entity_id
_entity_poly.type
_entity_poly.pdbx_seq_one_letter_code
_entity_poly.pdbx_strand_id
1 'polypeptide(L)'
;MYFKAFHEELEKIARKETRSLSIFKDPDIPNGDYAFLPMFCNDKKCDCRRALITVLQVTPEYGPFHGATISYGWETLSFYRKWSNALTDEEVKAMKGPVLAQFNRQSEYAEPLLESFIRTVLDDEYSQRLQRQYAQFKYKIGMKLSPELSRQGDIAGECPCGSGRPFRMCCGRGKFSRRYRR
;
A
#
# COMPACT_ATOMS: atom_id res chain seq x y z
N MET A 1 13.84 5.80 -5.93
CA MET A 1 12.79 4.75 -5.92
C MET A 1 11.46 5.41 -6.23
N TYR A 2 10.75 4.98 -7.27
CA TYR A 2 9.47 5.60 -7.66
C TYR A 2 8.31 4.75 -7.13
N PHE A 3 7.49 5.32 -6.27
CA PHE A 3 6.26 4.69 -5.77
C PHE A 3 5.08 5.11 -6.64
N LYS A 4 4.15 4.18 -6.86
CA LYS A 4 2.90 4.41 -7.57
C LYS A 4 1.72 3.98 -6.73
N ALA A 5 0.62 4.70 -6.85
CA ALA A 5 -0.60 4.35 -6.14
C ALA A 5 -1.20 3.04 -6.66
N PHE A 6 -1.60 2.18 -5.73
CA PHE A 6 -2.18 0.88 -6.05
C PHE A 6 -3.44 1.00 -6.91
N HIS A 7 -4.28 2.00 -6.64
CA HIS A 7 -5.53 2.23 -7.35
C HIS A 7 -5.34 2.60 -8.83
N GLU A 8 -4.19 3.14 -9.23
CA GLU A 8 -3.90 3.46 -10.64
C GLU A 8 -3.67 2.20 -11.49
N GLU A 9 -3.09 1.15 -10.90
CA GLU A 9 -2.78 -0.09 -11.61
C GLU A 9 -3.86 -1.18 -11.41
N LEU A 10 -4.55 -1.16 -10.27
CA LEU A 10 -5.51 -2.18 -9.81
C LEU A 10 -6.82 -1.57 -9.27
N GLU A 11 -7.36 -0.60 -10.00
CA GLU A 11 -8.56 0.19 -9.64
C GLU A 11 -9.73 -0.64 -9.08
N LYS A 12 -10.13 -1.72 -9.78
CA LYS A 12 -11.29 -2.54 -9.38
C LYS A 12 -11.10 -3.23 -8.02
N ILE A 13 -9.86 -3.54 -7.66
CA ILE A 13 -9.53 -4.11 -6.35
C ILE A 13 -9.50 -2.99 -5.33
N ALA A 14 -8.82 -1.88 -5.63
CA ALA A 14 -8.73 -0.73 -4.74
C ALA A 14 -10.11 -0.19 -4.31
N ARG A 15 -11.07 -0.08 -5.25
CA ARG A 15 -12.45 0.35 -4.95
C ARG A 15 -13.16 -0.49 -3.88
N LYS A 16 -12.78 -1.76 -3.72
CA LYS A 16 -13.39 -2.68 -2.72
C LYS A 16 -12.59 -2.76 -1.43
N GLU A 17 -11.29 -2.53 -1.51
CA GLU A 17 -10.35 -2.90 -0.43
C GLU A 17 -9.66 -1.70 0.24
N THR A 18 -9.78 -0.50 -0.32
CA THR A 18 -9.30 0.72 0.32
C THR A 18 -9.99 0.87 1.67
N ARG A 19 -9.19 0.90 2.74
CA ARG A 19 -9.68 1.12 4.09
C ARG A 19 -9.89 2.63 4.30
N SER A 20 -10.95 2.97 5.01
CA SER A 20 -11.19 4.31 5.52
C SER A 20 -11.44 4.27 7.02
N LEU A 21 -11.22 5.42 7.66
CA LEU A 21 -11.54 5.68 9.05
C LEU A 21 -12.38 6.96 9.11
N SER A 22 -13.54 6.89 9.75
CA SER A 22 -14.35 8.06 10.07
C SER A 22 -13.91 8.60 11.41
N ILE A 23 -13.48 9.87 11.44
CA ILE A 23 -13.03 10.57 12.64
C ILE A 23 -14.05 11.64 12.98
N PHE A 24 -14.53 11.61 14.22
CA PHE A 24 -15.49 12.57 14.76
C PHE A 24 -15.12 12.95 16.18
N LYS A 25 -15.18 14.25 16.50
CA LYS A 25 -14.91 14.81 17.83
C LYS A 25 -13.51 14.48 18.37
N ASP A 26 -12.54 14.33 17.46
CA ASP A 26 -11.13 14.27 17.82
C ASP A 26 -10.61 15.73 17.98
N PRO A 27 -9.91 16.07 19.06
CA PRO A 27 -9.42 17.43 19.28
C PRO A 27 -8.27 17.81 18.32
N ASP A 28 -7.56 16.82 17.78
CA ASP A 28 -6.31 17.02 17.04
C ASP A 28 -6.46 16.71 15.54
N ILE A 29 -7.62 16.19 15.11
CA ILE A 29 -7.90 15.81 13.72
C ILE A 29 -9.27 16.35 13.30
N PRO A 30 -9.37 17.05 12.15
CA PRO A 30 -10.65 17.49 11.62
C PRO A 30 -11.66 16.34 11.45
N ASN A 31 -12.94 16.66 11.61
CA ASN A 31 -13.98 15.67 11.36
C ASN A 31 -13.99 15.26 9.88
N GLY A 32 -14.18 13.97 9.63
CA GLY A 32 -14.37 13.45 8.29
C GLY A 32 -13.93 12.01 8.10
N ASP A 33 -14.14 11.52 6.88
CA ASP A 33 -13.64 10.24 6.43
C ASP A 33 -12.24 10.37 5.82
N TYR A 34 -11.32 9.55 6.33
CA TYR A 34 -9.94 9.48 5.88
C TYR A 34 -9.68 8.14 5.19
N ALA A 35 -9.33 8.18 3.91
CA ALA A 35 -8.98 7.01 3.11
C ALA A 35 -7.47 6.74 3.15
N PHE A 36 -7.09 5.47 3.33
CA PHE A 36 -5.71 5.01 3.37
C PHE A 36 -5.35 4.39 2.02
N LEU A 37 -4.63 5.15 1.20
CA LEU A 37 -4.29 4.78 -0.17
C LEU A 37 -2.85 4.23 -0.22
N PRO A 38 -2.66 2.90 -0.36
CA PRO A 38 -1.33 2.35 -0.46
C PRO A 38 -0.70 2.66 -1.82
N MET A 39 0.60 2.92 -1.77
CA MET A 39 1.50 3.06 -2.89
C MET A 39 2.63 2.06 -2.73
N PHE A 40 3.06 1.46 -3.85
CA PHE A 40 4.11 0.46 -3.87
C PHE A 40 5.23 0.85 -4.83
N CYS A 41 6.44 0.36 -4.56
CA CYS A 41 7.59 0.57 -5.43
C CYS A 41 7.31 0.01 -6.84
N ASN A 42 7.47 0.84 -7.86
CA ASN A 42 7.23 0.49 -9.27
C ASN A 42 8.47 -0.06 -9.99
N ASP A 43 9.57 -0.27 -9.28
CA ASP A 43 10.73 -0.97 -9.83
C ASP A 43 10.48 -2.49 -9.81
N LYS A 44 10.57 -3.12 -10.99
CA LYS A 44 10.36 -4.57 -11.19
C LYS A 44 11.50 -5.42 -10.65
N LYS A 45 12.65 -4.82 -10.35
CA LYS A 45 13.81 -5.49 -9.76
C LYS A 45 13.89 -5.32 -8.24
N CYS A 46 13.00 -4.53 -7.65
CA CYS A 46 13.04 -4.18 -6.24
C CYS A 46 11.96 -4.94 -5.46
N ASP A 47 12.38 -5.81 -4.53
CA ASP A 47 11.49 -6.45 -3.55
C ASP A 47 11.58 -5.79 -2.17
N CYS A 48 11.14 -4.54 -2.05
CA CYS A 48 11.28 -3.78 -0.79
C CYS A 48 10.25 -4.14 0.29
N ARG A 49 9.21 -4.93 -0.05
CA ARG A 49 8.17 -5.40 0.89
C ARG A 49 7.69 -4.33 1.89
N ARG A 50 7.30 -3.18 1.34
CA ARG A 50 6.90 -1.97 2.08
C ARG A 50 5.89 -1.17 1.26
N ALA A 51 4.99 -0.48 1.97
CA ALA A 51 4.06 0.49 1.41
C ALA A 51 4.39 1.91 1.87
N LEU A 52 4.13 2.89 1.00
CA LEU A 52 3.83 4.26 1.42
C LEU A 52 2.31 4.42 1.39
N ILE A 53 1.70 4.85 2.47
CA ILE A 53 0.25 4.95 2.63
C ILE A 53 -0.09 6.43 2.69
N THR A 54 -0.76 6.93 1.67
CA THR A 54 -1.25 8.30 1.64
C THR A 54 -2.60 8.36 2.32
N VAL A 55 -2.73 9.22 3.33
CA VAL A 55 -3.97 9.47 4.06
C VAL A 55 -4.63 10.71 3.44
N LEU A 56 -5.80 10.53 2.83
CA LEU A 56 -6.58 11.61 2.25
C LEU A 56 -7.93 11.74 2.97
N GLN A 57 -8.30 12.95 3.35
CA GLN A 57 -9.69 13.23 3.72
C GLN A 57 -10.53 13.26 2.44
N VAL A 58 -11.59 12.45 2.40
CA VAL A 58 -12.44 12.24 1.21
C VAL A 58 -13.86 12.76 1.38
N THR A 59 -14.16 13.40 2.50
CA THR A 59 -15.46 14.01 2.80
C THR A 59 -15.49 15.51 2.46
N PRO A 60 -16.65 16.02 1.99
CA PRO A 60 -16.71 17.19 1.12
C PRO A 60 -16.68 18.57 1.80
N GLU A 61 -16.78 18.69 3.13
CA GLU A 61 -16.83 20.02 3.78
C GLU A 61 -15.59 20.88 3.50
N TYR A 62 -14.42 20.26 3.28
CA TYR A 62 -13.15 20.95 3.08
C TYR A 62 -12.45 20.61 1.74
N GLY A 63 -13.08 19.77 0.90
CA GLY A 63 -12.44 19.22 -0.30
C GLY A 63 -11.35 18.17 0.01
N PRO A 64 -10.74 17.55 -1.01
CA PRO A 64 -9.72 16.53 -0.80
C PRO A 64 -8.47 17.12 -0.14
N PHE A 65 -8.22 16.72 1.10
CA PHE A 65 -7.09 17.17 1.91
C PHE A 65 -6.07 16.04 2.11
N HIS A 66 -4.79 16.34 1.90
CA HIS A 66 -3.70 15.40 2.17
C HIS A 66 -3.28 15.54 3.64
N GLY A 67 -3.58 14.51 4.45
CA GLY A 67 -3.32 14.51 5.89
C GLY A 67 -1.92 14.02 6.24
N ALA A 68 -1.54 12.85 5.73
CA ALA A 68 -0.26 12.24 6.06
C ALA A 68 0.25 11.32 4.94
N THR A 69 1.56 11.05 4.96
CA THR A 69 2.14 9.93 4.24
C THR A 69 2.88 9.03 5.24
N ILE A 70 2.43 7.80 5.40
CA ILE A 70 2.95 6.83 6.36
C ILE A 70 3.79 5.78 5.63
N SER A 71 4.98 5.47 6.13
CA SER A 71 5.81 4.34 5.69
C SER A 71 5.51 3.14 6.57
N TYR A 72 5.15 1.99 5.98
CA TYR A 72 4.93 0.75 6.71
C TYR A 72 5.46 -0.48 5.97
N GLY A 73 6.36 -1.20 6.62
CA GLY A 73 7.00 -2.43 6.17
C GLY A 73 6.68 -3.59 7.12
N TRP A 74 6.27 -4.72 6.55
CA TRP A 74 5.83 -5.89 7.32
C TRP A 74 6.95 -6.88 7.63
N GLU A 75 8.14 -6.69 7.06
CA GLU A 75 9.25 -7.61 7.27
C GLU A 75 10.02 -7.36 8.58
N THR A 76 10.92 -8.28 8.89
CA THR A 76 11.82 -8.17 10.03
C THR A 76 12.90 -7.12 9.81
N LEU A 77 13.50 -6.61 10.90
CA LEU A 77 14.64 -5.68 10.80
C LEU A 77 15.83 -6.33 10.06
N SER A 78 16.03 -7.64 10.26
CA SER A 78 17.10 -8.39 9.59
C SER A 78 16.86 -8.52 8.08
N PHE A 79 15.61 -8.61 7.63
CA PHE A 79 15.27 -8.52 6.21
C PHE A 79 15.73 -7.17 5.64
N TYR A 80 15.34 -6.06 6.26
CA TYR A 80 15.67 -4.72 5.74
C TYR A 80 17.17 -4.42 5.76
N ARG A 81 17.91 -4.88 6.78
CA ARG A 81 19.38 -4.81 6.81
C ARG A 81 20.01 -5.55 5.64
N LYS A 82 19.56 -6.78 5.36
CA LYS A 82 20.06 -7.58 4.23
C LYS A 82 19.63 -7.03 2.87
N TRP A 83 18.46 -6.41 2.81
CA TRP A 83 17.92 -5.81 1.60
C TRP A 83 18.76 -4.62 1.11
N SER A 84 19.34 -3.84 2.04
CA SER A 84 20.32 -2.80 1.71
C SER A 84 21.31 -2.59 2.85
N ASN A 85 22.57 -2.97 2.62
CA ASN A 85 23.68 -2.76 3.58
C ASN A 85 24.06 -1.28 3.79
N ALA A 86 23.49 -0.37 2.99
CA ALA A 86 23.76 1.07 3.08
C ALA A 86 22.86 1.80 4.10
N LEU A 87 21.85 1.11 4.66
CA LEU A 87 20.93 1.71 5.63
C LEU A 87 21.54 1.73 7.02
N THR A 88 21.41 2.87 7.70
CA THR A 88 21.61 3.01 9.15
C THR A 88 20.56 2.23 9.94
N ASP A 89 20.79 2.00 11.24
CA ASP A 89 19.81 1.31 12.09
C ASP A 89 18.50 2.09 12.22
N GLU A 90 18.57 3.42 12.25
CA GLU A 90 17.42 4.33 12.24
C GLU A 90 16.60 4.17 10.95
N GLU A 91 17.26 4.14 9.79
CA GLU A 91 16.60 3.93 8.51
C GLU A 91 15.99 2.52 8.40
N VAL A 92 16.64 1.49 8.94
CA VAL A 92 16.08 0.14 9.01
C VAL A 92 14.80 0.11 9.86
N LYS A 93 14.79 0.81 11.00
CA LYS A 93 13.58 0.98 11.84
C LYS A 93 12.49 1.73 11.08
N ALA A 94 12.82 2.81 10.37
CA ALA A 94 11.88 3.57 9.56
C ALA A 94 11.33 2.79 8.35
N MET A 95 12.12 1.89 7.78
CA MET A 95 11.68 0.96 6.72
C MET A 95 10.65 -0.02 7.25
N LYS A 96 10.82 -0.55 8.47
CA LYS A 96 9.80 -1.36 9.13
C LYS A 96 8.57 -0.51 9.49
N GLY A 97 8.77 0.65 10.10
CA GLY A 97 7.68 1.51 10.51
C GLY A 97 6.69 0.82 11.47
N PRO A 98 5.44 1.30 11.57
CA PRO A 98 4.91 2.48 10.87
C PRO A 98 5.55 3.78 11.36
N VAL A 99 5.91 4.69 10.44
CA VAL A 99 6.43 6.04 10.73
C VAL A 99 5.96 7.04 9.67
N LEU A 100 6.00 8.34 9.96
CA LEU A 100 5.82 9.36 8.92
C LEU A 100 6.96 9.27 7.90
N ALA A 101 6.61 9.26 6.61
CA ALA A 101 7.60 9.27 5.54
C ALA A 101 8.20 10.68 5.42
N GLN A 102 9.39 10.88 5.99
CA GLN A 102 10.05 12.18 6.18
C GLN A 102 10.18 13.03 4.91
N PHE A 103 10.37 12.40 3.74
CA PHE A 103 10.56 13.09 2.46
C PHE A 103 9.26 13.26 1.65
N ASN A 104 8.12 12.95 2.25
CA ASN A 104 6.81 13.08 1.63
C ASN A 104 6.03 14.23 2.27
N ARG A 105 4.99 14.70 1.55
CA ARG A 105 4.05 15.69 2.09
C ARG A 105 3.46 15.18 3.40
N GLN A 106 3.39 16.08 4.37
CA GLN A 106 2.71 15.92 5.65
C GLN A 106 1.87 17.18 5.90
N SER A 107 0.80 17.05 6.67
CA SER A 107 0.05 18.19 7.21
C SER A 107 0.36 18.38 8.70
N GLU A 108 -0.23 19.43 9.30
CA GLU A 108 -0.20 19.62 10.76
C GLU A 108 -0.86 18.47 11.54
N TYR A 109 -1.77 17.70 10.91
CA TYR A 109 -2.46 16.56 11.53
C TYR A 109 -1.72 15.23 11.32
N ALA A 110 -0.48 15.23 10.82
CA ALA A 110 0.19 14.01 10.40
C ALA A 110 0.48 13.03 11.56
N GLU A 111 0.98 13.52 12.69
CA GLU A 111 1.24 12.70 13.89
C GLU A 111 -0.05 12.08 14.45
N PRO A 112 -1.13 12.83 14.74
CA PRO A 112 -2.35 12.22 15.29
C PRO A 112 -3.03 11.27 14.28
N LEU A 113 -2.88 11.50 12.96
CA LEU A 113 -3.32 10.55 11.94
C LEU A 113 -2.47 9.26 11.92
N LEU A 114 -1.16 9.35 12.17
CA LEU A 114 -0.29 8.18 12.34
C LEU A 114 -0.70 7.37 13.57
N GLU A 115 -0.96 8.01 14.70
CA GLU A 115 -1.44 7.35 15.91
C GLU A 115 -2.79 6.65 15.68
N SER A 116 -3.73 7.34 15.02
CA SER A 116 -5.03 6.77 14.64
C SER A 116 -4.89 5.57 13.70
N PHE A 117 -3.96 5.64 12.76
CA PHE A 117 -3.61 4.52 11.88
C PHE A 117 -3.10 3.32 12.68
N ILE A 118 -2.12 3.52 13.56
CA ILE A 118 -1.53 2.46 14.40
C ILE A 118 -2.61 1.80 15.28
N ARG A 119 -3.45 2.62 15.91
CA ARG A 119 -4.44 2.16 16.89
C ARG A 119 -5.64 1.44 16.26
N THR A 120 -6.06 1.85 15.07
CA THR A 120 -7.39 1.49 14.54
C THR A 120 -7.37 0.80 13.18
N VAL A 121 -6.36 1.09 12.36
CA VAL A 121 -6.30 0.60 10.97
C VAL A 121 -5.27 -0.51 10.82
N LEU A 122 -4.14 -0.39 11.51
CA LEU A 122 -3.05 -1.35 11.42
C LEU A 122 -3.31 -2.56 12.32
N ASP A 123 -4.10 -3.49 11.80
CA ASP A 123 -4.27 -4.83 12.35
C ASP A 123 -3.62 -5.90 11.45
N ASP A 124 -3.65 -7.15 11.89
CA ASP A 124 -3.09 -8.27 11.14
C ASP A 124 -3.79 -8.46 9.78
N GLU A 125 -5.10 -8.21 9.70
CA GLU A 125 -5.87 -8.34 8.47
C GLU A 125 -5.44 -7.29 7.44
N TYR A 126 -5.28 -6.04 7.88
CA TYR A 126 -4.82 -4.94 7.05
C TYR A 126 -3.37 -5.15 6.60
N SER A 127 -2.49 -5.65 7.48
CA SER A 127 -1.12 -6.00 7.10
C SER A 127 -1.08 -7.12 6.04
N GLN A 128 -1.86 -8.19 6.21
CA GLN A 128 -2.00 -9.26 5.22
C GLN A 128 -2.59 -8.75 3.90
N ARG A 129 -3.52 -7.79 3.96
CA ARG A 129 -4.09 -7.14 2.78
C ARG A 129 -3.04 -6.34 2.03
N LEU A 130 -2.23 -5.52 2.71
CA LEU A 130 -1.13 -4.78 2.09
C LEU A 130 -0.10 -5.70 1.43
N GLN A 131 0.25 -6.79 2.13
CA GLN A 131 1.13 -7.84 1.63
C GLN A 131 0.61 -8.47 0.33
N ARG A 132 -0.67 -8.87 0.30
CA ARG A 132 -1.33 -9.41 -0.89
C ARG A 132 -1.36 -8.38 -2.02
N GLN A 133 -1.79 -7.15 -1.73
CA GLN A 133 -1.86 -6.06 -2.70
C GLN A 133 -0.48 -5.73 -3.29
N TYR A 134 0.57 -5.75 -2.48
CA TYR A 134 1.95 -5.58 -2.93
C TYR A 134 2.34 -6.65 -3.95
N ALA A 135 2.12 -7.92 -3.64
CA ALA A 135 2.42 -9.02 -4.56
C ALA A 135 1.59 -8.93 -5.86
N GLN A 136 0.31 -8.60 -5.76
CA GLN A 136 -0.57 -8.36 -6.91
C GLN A 136 -0.10 -7.18 -7.76
N PHE A 137 0.33 -6.09 -7.13
CA PHE A 137 0.89 -4.92 -7.80
C PHE A 137 2.20 -5.27 -8.52
N LYS A 138 3.13 -5.94 -7.83
CA LYS A 138 4.40 -6.41 -8.41
C LYS A 138 4.16 -7.34 -9.61
N TYR A 139 3.22 -8.26 -9.50
CA TYR A 139 2.78 -9.09 -10.63
C TYR A 139 2.27 -8.23 -11.79
N LYS A 140 1.37 -7.28 -11.51
CA LYS A 140 0.73 -6.41 -12.51
C LYS A 140 1.74 -5.60 -13.32
N ILE A 141 2.78 -5.08 -12.67
CA ILE A 141 3.84 -4.33 -13.34
C ILE A 141 4.85 -5.24 -14.07
N GLY A 142 4.74 -6.56 -13.91
CA GLY A 142 5.56 -7.56 -14.59
C GLY A 142 6.86 -7.93 -13.88
N MET A 143 6.92 -7.79 -12.56
CA MET A 143 7.99 -8.39 -11.76
C MET A 143 7.86 -9.92 -11.81
N LYS A 144 8.98 -10.62 -11.95
CA LYS A 144 9.03 -12.07 -11.72
C LYS A 144 8.96 -12.31 -10.21
N LEU A 145 7.81 -12.78 -9.74
CA LEU A 145 7.60 -13.03 -8.32
C LEU A 145 8.38 -14.27 -7.84
N SER A 146 8.82 -14.24 -6.58
CA SER A 146 9.24 -15.45 -5.87
C SER A 146 8.03 -16.35 -5.60
N PRO A 147 8.23 -17.66 -5.33
CA PRO A 147 7.14 -18.56 -4.94
C PRO A 147 6.35 -18.06 -3.72
N GLU A 148 7.04 -17.43 -2.78
CA GLU A 148 6.45 -16.82 -1.58
C GLU A 148 5.50 -15.68 -1.94
N LEU A 149 5.98 -14.66 -2.66
CA LEU A 149 5.14 -13.53 -3.10
C LEU A 149 3.98 -14.01 -3.97
N SER A 150 4.20 -15.02 -4.81
CA SER A 150 3.12 -15.57 -5.64
C SER A 150 2.00 -16.22 -4.84
N ARG A 151 2.32 -16.87 -3.70
CA ARG A 151 1.32 -17.40 -2.77
C ARG A 151 0.64 -16.30 -1.99
N GLN A 152 1.42 -15.36 -1.44
CA GLN A 152 0.93 -14.22 -0.66
C GLN A 152 -0.02 -13.32 -1.47
N GLY A 153 0.27 -13.12 -2.77
CA GLY A 153 -0.58 -12.36 -3.68
C GLY A 153 -1.83 -13.10 -4.18
N ASP A 154 -1.94 -14.39 -3.85
CA ASP A 154 -2.94 -15.31 -4.40
C ASP A 154 -3.12 -15.17 -5.92
N ILE A 155 -2.00 -15.24 -6.64
CA ILE A 155 -1.97 -14.89 -8.08
C ILE A 155 -2.80 -15.86 -8.93
N ALA A 156 -2.91 -17.11 -8.48
CA ALA A 156 -3.68 -18.16 -9.14
C ALA A 156 -5.10 -18.34 -8.58
N GLY A 157 -5.39 -17.85 -7.37
CA GLY A 157 -6.72 -17.87 -6.79
C GLY A 157 -7.59 -16.70 -7.25
N GLU A 158 -8.76 -16.60 -6.63
CA GLU A 158 -9.85 -15.74 -7.10
C GLU A 158 -9.46 -14.25 -7.06
N CYS A 159 -9.77 -13.53 -8.13
CA CYS A 159 -9.47 -12.11 -8.20
C CYS A 159 -10.36 -11.31 -7.23
N PRO A 160 -9.78 -10.52 -6.32
CA PRO A 160 -10.55 -9.77 -5.31
C PRO A 160 -11.52 -8.72 -5.86
N CYS A 161 -11.43 -8.40 -7.16
CA CYS A 161 -12.45 -7.57 -7.81
C CYS A 161 -13.84 -8.26 -7.88
N GLY A 162 -13.97 -9.52 -7.46
CA GLY A 162 -15.23 -10.28 -7.43
C GLY A 162 -15.67 -10.80 -8.79
N SER A 163 -14.72 -11.00 -9.72
CA SER A 163 -15.03 -11.47 -11.07
C SER A 163 -15.27 -12.98 -11.18
N GLY A 164 -15.02 -13.76 -10.10
CA GLY A 164 -14.99 -15.22 -10.14
C GLY A 164 -13.81 -15.82 -10.93
N ARG A 165 -12.96 -14.98 -11.54
CA ARG A 165 -11.80 -15.41 -12.33
C ARG A 165 -10.52 -15.33 -11.52
N PRO A 166 -9.52 -16.20 -11.78
CA PRO A 166 -8.20 -16.08 -11.21
C PRO A 166 -7.55 -14.69 -11.41
N PHE A 167 -6.84 -14.18 -10.40
CA PHE A 167 -6.21 -12.84 -10.45
C PHE A 167 -5.36 -12.63 -11.71
N ARG A 168 -4.47 -13.59 -12.02
CA ARG A 168 -3.63 -13.56 -13.23
C ARG A 168 -4.39 -13.48 -14.56
N MET A 169 -5.64 -13.95 -14.58
CA MET A 169 -6.52 -13.93 -15.76
C MET A 169 -7.50 -12.75 -15.76
N CYS A 170 -7.55 -11.98 -14.67
CA CYS A 170 -8.43 -10.84 -14.47
C CYS A 170 -7.63 -9.53 -14.28
N CYS A 171 -7.68 -8.90 -13.10
CA CYS A 171 -7.01 -7.63 -12.83
C CYS A 171 -5.49 -7.71 -13.00
N GLY A 172 -4.88 -8.87 -12.71
CA GLY A 172 -3.46 -9.13 -12.88
C GLY A 172 -3.02 -9.24 -14.35
N ARG A 173 -3.96 -9.39 -15.29
CA ARG A 173 -3.63 -9.51 -16.72
C ARG A 173 -2.87 -8.27 -17.18
N GLY A 174 -1.61 -8.46 -17.54
CA GLY A 174 -0.72 -7.37 -17.99
C GLY A 174 -1.14 -6.80 -19.35
N LYS A 175 -0.68 -5.58 -19.65
CA LYS A 175 -0.86 -4.91 -20.96
C LYS A 175 -0.26 -5.73 -22.13
N PHE A 176 0.68 -6.65 -21.86
CA PHE A 176 1.31 -7.51 -22.87
C PHE A 176 0.36 -8.53 -23.53
N SER A 177 -0.75 -8.87 -22.89
CA SER A 177 -1.72 -9.82 -23.45
C SER A 177 -2.57 -9.27 -24.61
N ARG A 178 -2.38 -8.00 -25.00
CA ARG A 178 -3.04 -7.38 -26.17
C ARG A 178 -2.17 -7.37 -27.43
N ARG A 179 -0.87 -7.73 -27.35
CA ARG A 179 0.03 -7.70 -28.52
C ARG A 179 -0.06 -8.92 -29.44
N TYR A 180 -0.78 -9.97 -29.04
CA TYR A 180 -1.05 -11.18 -29.85
C TYR A 180 -2.53 -11.31 -30.23
N ARG A 181 -3.15 -10.19 -30.60
CA ARG A 181 -4.45 -10.15 -31.29
C ARG A 181 -4.38 -9.09 -32.40
N ARG A 182 -3.49 -9.31 -33.35
CA ARG A 182 -3.55 -8.77 -34.72
C ARG A 182 -2.98 -9.82 -35.64
#